data_AF-A0A352NF51-F1
#
_entry.id   AF-A0A352NF51-F1
#
_cell.length_a   1.000
_cell.length_b   1.000
_cell.length_c   1.000
_cell.angle_alpha   90.00
_cell.angle_beta   90.00
_cell.angle_gamma   90.00
#
_symmetry.space_group_name_H-M   'P 1'
#
loop_
_entity.id
_entity.type
_entity.pdbx_description
1 polymer ?
#
loop_
_entity_poly.entity_id
_entity_poly.type
_entity_poly.pdbx_seq_one_letter_code
_entity_poly.pdbx_strand_id
1 'polypeptide(L)'
;DGEQRRKAEASKKALEESGRFQKPVATKILPTKTFYPAEEYHQDFHKKNSFRYALYRQGSGRDEFIKKHWPTDKSHLKTKLTDLQYHVTQENGTEPPFRNEYWNNKREGIYVDIVSGEPLFSSKDKFHSECGWPSFTKPILTAAIEEKVDQSHGMVRTEVRSKTAGSHLGHVFNDGPGPDGLRYCINSASLHFIPKEDLENEGYGDYLKLFTAE
;
A
#
# COMPACT_ATOMS: atom_id res chain seq x y z
N ASP A 1 26.89 -7.75 -20.84
CA ASP A 1 28.32 -7.42 -21.08
C ASP A 1 29.17 -7.71 -19.83
N GLY A 2 30.49 -7.43 -19.86
CA GLY A 2 31.37 -7.66 -18.71
C GLY A 2 31.13 -6.74 -17.51
N GLU A 3 30.59 -5.53 -17.74
CA GLU A 3 30.28 -4.57 -16.68
C GLU A 3 29.07 -5.03 -15.86
N GLN A 4 28.00 -5.46 -16.54
CA GLN A 4 26.81 -6.04 -15.91
C GLN A 4 27.17 -7.24 -15.03
N ARG A 5 28.05 -8.12 -15.53
CA ARG A 5 28.53 -9.28 -14.76
C ARG A 5 29.26 -8.85 -13.50
N ARG A 6 30.20 -7.90 -13.61
CA ARG A 6 30.94 -7.36 -12.46
C ARG A 6 29.99 -6.75 -11.42
N LYS A 7 28.97 -5.99 -11.85
CA LYS A 7 27.95 -5.41 -10.95
C LYS A 7 27.13 -6.50 -10.25
N ALA A 8 26.69 -7.53 -10.97
CA ALA A 8 25.94 -8.63 -10.40
C ALA A 8 26.77 -9.44 -9.38
N GLU A 9 28.04 -9.75 -9.71
CA GLU A 9 28.95 -10.47 -8.81
C GLU A 9 29.28 -9.64 -7.56
N ALA A 10 29.53 -8.34 -7.71
CA ALA A 10 29.73 -7.44 -6.58
C ALA A 10 28.49 -7.35 -5.68
N SER A 11 27.28 -7.26 -6.25
CA SER A 11 26.02 -7.24 -5.49
C SER A 11 25.79 -8.55 -4.73
N LYS A 12 26.02 -9.70 -5.37
CA LYS A 12 25.92 -11.01 -4.71
C LYS A 12 26.92 -11.13 -3.56
N LYS A 13 28.18 -10.75 -3.78
CA LYS A 13 29.23 -10.78 -2.77
C LYS A 13 28.89 -9.89 -1.58
N ALA A 14 28.46 -8.66 -1.82
CA ALA A 14 28.02 -7.75 -0.76
C ALA A 14 26.87 -8.32 0.07
N LEU A 15 25.93 -9.04 -0.57
CA LEU A 15 24.82 -9.67 0.12
C LEU A 15 25.28 -10.86 0.99
N GLU A 16 26.21 -11.67 0.51
CA GLU A 16 26.80 -12.78 1.28
C GLU A 16 27.63 -12.28 2.46
N GLU A 17 28.43 -11.22 2.27
CA GLU A 17 29.26 -10.61 3.32
C GLU A 17 28.43 -9.81 4.34
N SER A 18 27.20 -9.41 4.00
CA SER A 18 26.34 -8.64 4.91
C SER A 18 25.86 -9.41 6.16
N GLY A 19 26.07 -10.74 6.21
CA GLY A 19 25.58 -11.59 7.30
C GLY A 19 24.05 -11.71 7.39
N ARG A 20 23.35 -11.17 6.39
CA ARG A 20 21.89 -11.04 6.36
C ARG A 20 21.17 -12.38 6.24
N PHE A 21 21.82 -13.39 5.67
CA PHE A 21 21.29 -14.73 5.53
C PHE A 21 22.21 -15.76 6.16
N GLN A 22 21.63 -16.78 6.80
CA GLN A 22 22.39 -17.91 7.34
C GLN A 22 22.90 -18.86 6.25
N LYS A 23 22.26 -18.86 5.07
CA LYS A 23 22.59 -19.74 3.94
C LYS A 23 23.15 -18.92 2.78
N PRO A 24 24.03 -19.51 1.95
CA PRO A 24 24.57 -18.84 0.76
C PRO A 24 23.50 -18.42 -0.25
N VAL A 25 23.80 -17.42 -1.07
CA VAL A 25 22.88 -16.95 -2.11
C VAL A 25 22.87 -17.94 -3.28
N ALA A 26 21.74 -18.63 -3.46
CA ALA A 26 21.59 -19.68 -4.47
C ALA A 26 21.55 -19.17 -5.92
N THR A 27 21.26 -17.87 -6.14
CA THR A 27 21.13 -17.26 -7.47
C THR A 27 22.45 -17.36 -8.25
N LYS A 28 22.37 -17.94 -9.44
CA LYS A 28 23.50 -18.10 -10.37
C LYS A 28 23.58 -16.89 -11.31
N ILE A 29 24.80 -16.43 -11.57
CA ILE A 29 25.07 -15.39 -12.58
C ILE A 29 25.56 -16.12 -13.83
N LEU A 30 24.72 -16.13 -14.87
CA LEU A 30 24.96 -16.87 -16.11
C LEU A 30 25.02 -15.91 -17.30
N PRO A 31 25.75 -16.25 -18.38
CA PRO A 31 25.64 -15.54 -19.64
C PRO A 31 24.19 -15.55 -20.14
N THR A 32 23.76 -14.44 -20.75
CA THR A 32 22.43 -14.38 -21.37
C THR A 32 22.32 -15.43 -22.48
N LYS A 33 21.15 -16.06 -22.58
CA LYS A 33 20.78 -16.96 -23.67
C LYS A 33 19.67 -16.30 -24.47
N THR A 34 19.24 -16.95 -25.56
CA THR A 34 18.02 -16.55 -26.26
C THR A 34 16.88 -16.40 -25.26
N PHE A 35 16.33 -15.18 -25.19
CA PHE A 35 15.20 -14.84 -24.34
C PHE A 35 13.99 -14.68 -25.24
N TYR A 36 12.94 -15.46 -24.99
CA TYR A 36 11.68 -15.35 -25.71
C TYR A 36 10.73 -14.47 -24.90
N PRO A 37 10.11 -13.44 -25.52
CA PRO A 37 9.10 -12.67 -24.83
C PRO A 37 7.94 -13.59 -24.44
N ALA A 38 7.47 -13.45 -23.20
CA ALA A 38 6.24 -14.07 -22.76
C ALA A 38 5.03 -13.46 -23.49
N GLU A 39 3.91 -14.18 -23.49
CA GLU A 39 2.64 -13.74 -24.07
C GLU A 39 2.20 -12.38 -23.52
N GLU A 40 1.43 -11.63 -24.32
CA GLU A 40 0.98 -10.27 -23.97
C GLU A 40 0.22 -10.19 -22.63
N TYR A 41 -0.49 -11.27 -22.28
CA TYR A 41 -1.15 -11.42 -20.98
C TYR A 41 -0.18 -11.31 -19.78
N HIS A 42 1.06 -11.80 -19.92
CA HIS A 42 2.06 -11.77 -18.85
C HIS A 42 2.81 -10.43 -18.76
N GLN A 43 2.78 -9.64 -19.83
CA GLN A 43 3.41 -8.32 -19.85
C GLN A 43 2.64 -7.40 -18.90
N ASP A 44 3.38 -6.74 -17.99
CA ASP A 44 2.82 -5.85 -16.97
C ASP A 44 1.71 -6.49 -16.11
N PHE A 45 1.74 -7.80 -15.88
CA PHE A 45 0.68 -8.52 -15.15
C PHE A 45 0.33 -7.89 -13.80
N HIS A 46 1.33 -7.41 -13.04
CA HIS A 46 1.12 -6.74 -11.75
C HIS A 46 0.31 -5.44 -11.85
N LYS A 47 0.33 -4.76 -13.01
CA LYS A 47 -0.47 -3.57 -13.29
C LYS A 47 -1.82 -3.95 -13.87
N LYS A 48 -1.84 -4.86 -14.85
CA LYS A 48 -3.09 -5.26 -15.53
C LYS A 48 -4.04 -6.06 -14.62
N ASN A 49 -3.51 -6.78 -13.64
CA ASN A 49 -4.25 -7.67 -12.73
C ASN A 49 -3.81 -7.42 -11.27
N SER A 50 -3.84 -6.16 -10.82
CA SER A 50 -3.34 -5.72 -9.51
C SER A 50 -3.92 -6.52 -8.35
N PHE A 51 -5.22 -6.84 -8.38
CA PHE A 51 -5.87 -7.64 -7.33
C PHE A 51 -5.31 -9.08 -7.29
N ARG A 52 -5.21 -9.75 -8.44
CA ARG A 52 -4.67 -11.12 -8.51
C ARG A 52 -3.21 -11.17 -8.10
N TYR A 53 -2.42 -10.18 -8.53
CA TYR A 53 -1.02 -10.07 -8.17
C TYR A 53 -0.82 -9.84 -6.67
N ALA A 54 -1.65 -8.98 -6.04
CA ALA A 54 -1.62 -8.75 -4.61
C ALA A 54 -1.87 -10.05 -3.82
N LEU A 55 -2.90 -10.81 -4.18
CA LEU A 55 -3.19 -12.12 -3.56
C LEU A 55 -2.02 -13.10 -3.71
N TYR A 56 -1.43 -13.21 -4.91
CA TYR A 56 -0.26 -14.04 -5.15
C TYR A 56 0.93 -13.61 -4.28
N ARG A 57 1.25 -12.32 -4.25
CA ARG A 57 2.39 -11.77 -3.52
C ARG A 57 2.25 -12.00 -2.00
N GLN A 58 1.05 -11.78 -1.48
CA GLN A 58 0.72 -12.07 -0.08
C GLN A 58 0.90 -13.56 0.22
N GLY A 59 0.38 -14.45 -0.64
CA GLY A 59 0.46 -15.90 -0.46
C GLY A 59 1.87 -16.48 -0.63
N SER A 60 2.79 -15.76 -1.31
CA SER A 60 4.13 -16.26 -1.58
C SER A 60 5.11 -16.11 -0.41
N GLY A 61 4.71 -15.45 0.69
CA GLY A 61 5.60 -15.14 1.83
C GLY A 61 6.73 -14.13 1.51
N ARG A 62 6.67 -13.47 0.34
CA ARG A 62 7.73 -12.56 -0.13
C ARG A 62 7.86 -11.35 0.78
N ASP A 63 6.74 -10.76 1.18
CA ASP A 63 6.74 -9.52 1.97
C ASP A 63 7.27 -9.75 3.38
N GLU A 64 6.89 -10.84 4.03
CA GLU A 64 7.45 -11.25 5.33
C GLU A 64 8.96 -11.49 5.24
N PHE A 65 9.41 -12.17 4.17
CA PHE A 65 10.82 -12.41 3.94
C PHE A 65 11.60 -11.10 3.78
N ILE A 66 11.10 -10.16 2.98
CA ILE A 66 11.73 -8.84 2.79
C ILE A 66 11.78 -8.08 4.12
N LYS A 67 10.66 -8.00 4.84
CA LYS A 67 10.56 -7.29 6.13
C LYS A 67 11.56 -7.82 7.16
N LYS A 68 11.77 -9.14 7.18
CA LYS A 68 12.69 -9.79 8.13
C LYS A 68 14.17 -9.54 7.83
N HIS A 69 14.52 -9.41 6.54
CA HIS A 69 15.94 -9.41 6.13
C HIS A 69 16.43 -8.07 5.59
N TRP A 70 15.57 -7.16 5.15
CA TRP A 70 15.99 -5.84 4.67
C TRP A 70 15.74 -4.75 5.71
N PRO A 71 16.72 -3.83 5.93
CA PRO A 71 16.50 -2.68 6.77
C PRO A 71 15.39 -1.82 6.18
N THR A 72 14.54 -1.31 7.05
CA THR A 72 13.42 -0.42 6.72
C THR A 72 13.94 1.00 6.50
N ASP A 73 14.91 1.16 5.60
CA ASP A 73 15.39 2.50 5.24
C ASP A 73 14.30 3.22 4.43
N LYS A 74 13.58 4.08 5.13
CA LYS A 74 12.49 4.92 4.62
C LYS A 74 12.99 6.30 4.19
N SER A 75 14.29 6.57 4.22
CA SER A 75 14.85 7.88 3.85
C SER A 75 14.47 8.30 2.44
N HIS A 76 14.42 7.35 1.50
CA HIS A 76 14.00 7.58 0.12
C HIS A 76 12.54 8.05 -0.01
N LEU A 77 11.69 7.89 1.02
CA LEU A 77 10.32 8.41 1.00
C LEU A 77 10.29 9.93 1.19
N LYS A 78 11.29 10.53 1.84
CA LYS A 78 11.38 11.99 2.01
C LYS A 78 11.56 12.74 0.69
N THR A 79 12.02 12.06 -0.38
CA THR A 79 12.15 12.66 -1.71
C THR A 79 10.91 12.43 -2.58
N LYS A 80 9.99 11.55 -2.17
CA LYS A 80 8.78 11.19 -2.93
C LYS A 80 7.51 11.77 -2.33
N LEU A 81 7.46 11.89 -1.00
CA LEU A 81 6.31 12.36 -0.24
C LEU A 81 6.50 13.83 0.13
N THR A 82 5.39 14.55 0.28
CA THR A 82 5.40 15.84 0.97
C THR A 82 5.72 15.66 2.46
N ASP A 83 6.14 16.72 3.14
CA ASP A 83 6.43 16.67 4.58
C ASP A 83 5.22 16.18 5.38
N LEU A 84 4.00 16.62 5.04
CA LEU A 84 2.78 16.16 5.70
C LEU A 84 2.49 14.69 5.44
N GLN A 85 2.64 14.22 4.20
CA GLN A 85 2.45 12.81 3.84
C GLN A 85 3.45 11.91 4.56
N TYR A 86 4.72 12.33 4.63
CA TYR A 86 5.76 11.61 5.38
C TYR A 86 5.44 11.59 6.88
N HIS A 87 5.11 12.75 7.45
CA HIS A 87 4.76 12.87 8.87
C HIS A 87 3.58 11.98 9.26
N VAL A 88 2.50 11.99 8.47
CA VAL A 88 1.34 11.13 8.70
C VAL A 88 1.71 9.66 8.53
N THR A 89 2.25 9.26 7.38
CA THR A 89 2.42 7.83 7.06
C THR A 89 3.56 7.15 7.81
N GLN A 90 4.65 7.87 8.10
CA GLN A 90 5.86 7.29 8.67
C GLN A 90 6.07 7.63 10.15
N GLU A 91 5.53 8.75 10.63
CA GLU A 91 5.72 9.26 11.99
C GLU A 91 4.43 9.25 12.83
N ASN A 92 3.36 8.65 12.29
CA ASN A 92 2.05 8.53 12.95
C ASN A 92 1.41 9.90 13.25
N GLY A 93 1.73 10.90 12.43
CA GLY A 93 1.12 12.21 12.48
C GLY A 93 -0.37 12.15 12.12
N THR A 94 -1.09 13.21 12.45
CA THR A 94 -2.49 13.40 12.07
C THR A 94 -2.64 14.75 11.39
N GLU A 95 -3.22 14.78 10.19
CA GLU A 95 -3.46 16.02 9.45
C GLU A 95 -4.59 16.84 10.10
N PRO A 96 -4.65 18.17 9.89
CA PRO A 96 -5.71 18.97 10.48
C PRO A 96 -7.12 18.61 9.96
N PRO A 97 -8.15 18.62 10.82
CA PRO A 97 -9.53 18.36 10.40
C PRO A 97 -10.01 19.45 9.44
N PHE A 98 -10.85 19.07 8.47
CA PHE A 98 -11.46 19.93 7.45
C PHE A 98 -10.49 20.72 6.55
N ARG A 99 -9.18 20.57 6.76
CA ARG A 99 -8.12 21.20 5.96
C ARG A 99 -7.26 20.12 5.32
N ASN A 100 -7.93 19.23 4.63
CA ASN A 100 -7.33 18.12 3.92
C ASN A 100 -8.06 17.88 2.59
N GLU A 101 -7.47 17.05 1.73
CA GLU A 101 -7.92 16.93 0.34
C GLU A 101 -9.23 16.13 0.20
N TYR A 102 -9.45 15.13 1.05
CA TYR A 102 -10.49 14.12 0.80
C TYR A 102 -11.64 14.10 1.79
N TRP A 103 -11.67 14.95 2.83
CA TRP A 103 -12.80 14.98 3.77
C TRP A 103 -14.15 15.17 3.06
N ASN A 104 -14.23 16.11 2.09
CA ASN A 104 -15.44 16.41 1.33
C ASN A 104 -15.49 15.79 -0.08
N ASN A 105 -14.52 14.96 -0.46
CA ASN A 105 -14.54 14.31 -1.77
C ASN A 105 -15.75 13.37 -1.90
N LYS A 106 -16.48 13.49 -3.02
CA LYS A 106 -17.69 12.70 -3.36
C LYS A 106 -17.60 12.00 -4.72
N ARG A 107 -16.47 12.09 -5.41
CA ARG A 107 -16.28 11.45 -6.73
C ARG A 107 -16.29 9.93 -6.60
N GLU A 108 -16.75 9.24 -7.64
CA GLU A 108 -16.61 7.78 -7.72
C GLU A 108 -15.15 7.40 -7.96
N GLY A 109 -14.63 6.43 -7.22
CA GLY A 109 -13.25 5.98 -7.35
C GLY A 109 -12.76 5.22 -6.12
N ILE A 110 -11.48 4.87 -6.11
CA ILE A 110 -10.84 4.18 -4.98
C ILE A 110 -9.78 5.07 -4.34
N TYR A 111 -9.48 4.79 -3.08
CA TYR A 111 -8.38 5.38 -2.34
C TYR A 111 -7.30 4.31 -2.13
N VAL A 112 -6.11 4.59 -2.63
CA VAL A 112 -4.94 3.72 -2.52
C VAL A 112 -3.95 4.30 -1.50
N ASP A 113 -3.12 3.45 -0.91
CA ASP A 113 -1.99 3.89 -0.08
C ASP A 113 -1.03 4.74 -0.91
N ILE A 114 -0.76 5.96 -0.47
CA ILE A 114 0.13 6.87 -1.19
C ILE A 114 1.57 6.35 -1.32
N VAL A 115 1.99 5.42 -0.44
CA VAL A 115 3.34 4.87 -0.44
C VAL A 115 3.46 3.65 -1.35
N SER A 116 2.53 2.70 -1.26
CA SER A 116 2.60 1.43 -2.01
C SER A 116 1.70 1.34 -3.23
N GLY A 117 0.68 2.18 -3.34
CA GLY A 117 -0.40 2.04 -4.33
C GLY A 117 -1.38 0.90 -4.01
N GLU A 118 -1.31 0.27 -2.83
CA GLU A 118 -2.25 -0.78 -2.43
C GLU A 118 -3.67 -0.20 -2.31
N PRO A 119 -4.70 -0.78 -2.96
CA PRO A 119 -6.08 -0.32 -2.81
C PRO A 119 -6.61 -0.55 -1.39
N LEU A 120 -7.05 0.52 -0.73
CA LEU A 120 -7.49 0.50 0.67
C LEU A 120 -8.99 0.67 0.82
N PHE A 121 -9.58 1.71 0.22
CA PHE A 121 -10.99 2.07 0.44
C PHE A 121 -11.71 2.41 -0.86
N SER A 122 -13.01 2.18 -0.91
CA SER A 122 -13.89 2.55 -2.03
C SER A 122 -14.70 3.79 -1.67
N SER A 123 -14.95 4.67 -2.65
CA SER A 123 -15.87 5.79 -2.46
C SER A 123 -17.31 5.33 -2.17
N LYS A 124 -17.69 4.09 -2.51
CA LYS A 124 -19.01 3.51 -2.17
C LYS A 124 -19.19 3.28 -0.67
N ASP A 125 -18.09 3.04 0.05
CA ASP A 125 -18.07 2.84 1.49
C ASP A 125 -17.70 4.12 2.26
N LYS A 126 -17.43 5.21 1.54
CA LYS A 126 -17.18 6.53 2.11
C LYS A 126 -18.50 7.18 2.52
N PHE A 127 -18.54 7.77 3.71
CA PHE A 127 -19.71 8.51 4.18
C PHE A 127 -19.33 9.87 4.75
N HIS A 128 -20.33 10.74 4.92
CA HIS A 128 -20.12 12.04 5.56
C HIS A 128 -20.04 11.87 7.07
N SER A 129 -18.90 12.25 7.64
CA SER A 129 -18.68 12.32 9.07
C SER A 129 -18.32 13.75 9.45
N GLU A 130 -18.85 14.23 10.56
CA GLU A 130 -18.51 15.54 11.12
C GLU A 130 -17.14 15.55 11.82
N CYS A 131 -16.37 14.46 11.74
CA CYS A 131 -15.03 14.42 12.34
C CYS A 131 -14.00 15.28 11.59
N GLY A 132 -14.22 15.57 10.31
CA GLY A 132 -13.30 16.39 9.49
C GLY A 132 -12.21 15.63 8.75
N TRP A 133 -12.25 14.30 8.74
CA TRP A 133 -11.38 13.42 7.94
C TRP A 133 -12.24 12.49 7.07
N PRO A 134 -11.73 12.02 5.91
CA PRO A 134 -12.45 11.01 5.13
C PRO A 134 -12.74 9.78 6.00
N SER A 135 -14.01 9.38 6.01
CA SER A 135 -14.52 8.31 6.85
C SER A 135 -15.16 7.22 6.00
N PHE A 136 -14.83 5.97 6.30
CA PHE A 136 -15.30 4.79 5.58
C PHE A 136 -15.92 3.78 6.53
N THR A 137 -16.91 3.02 6.07
CA THR A 137 -17.51 1.95 6.87
C THR A 137 -16.67 0.67 6.87
N LYS A 138 -15.93 0.41 5.78
CA LYS A 138 -15.05 -0.77 5.63
C LYS A 138 -13.96 -0.54 4.58
N PRO A 139 -12.85 -1.28 4.65
CA PRO A 139 -11.87 -1.35 3.56
C PRO A 139 -12.37 -2.17 2.37
N ILE A 140 -11.76 -2.00 1.20
CA ILE A 140 -12.01 -2.86 0.02
C ILE A 140 -11.68 -4.32 0.33
N LEU A 141 -10.57 -4.54 1.02
CA LEU A 141 -10.12 -5.86 1.44
C LEU A 141 -9.59 -5.77 2.88
N THR A 142 -10.20 -6.51 3.81
CA THR A 142 -9.75 -6.55 5.22
C THR A 142 -8.29 -6.96 5.33
N ALA A 143 -7.80 -7.81 4.43
CA ALA A 143 -6.41 -8.25 4.40
C ALA A 143 -5.41 -7.14 4.00
N ALA A 144 -5.85 -6.00 3.45
CA ALA A 144 -4.99 -4.86 3.13
C ALA A 144 -4.73 -3.93 4.34
N ILE A 145 -5.46 -4.15 5.44
CA ILE A 145 -5.39 -3.35 6.66
C ILE A 145 -4.76 -4.16 7.79
N GLU A 146 -3.92 -3.51 8.59
CA GLU A 146 -3.45 -4.00 9.89
C GLU A 146 -4.01 -3.10 10.99
N GLU A 147 -4.76 -3.69 11.92
CA GLU A 147 -5.34 -3.00 13.08
C GLU A 147 -4.47 -3.26 14.32
N LYS A 148 -4.11 -2.19 15.04
CA LYS A 148 -3.26 -2.26 16.25
C LYS A 148 -3.86 -1.47 17.39
N VAL A 149 -3.75 -2.00 18.61
CA VAL A 149 -4.12 -1.25 19.80
C VAL A 149 -3.15 -0.08 19.97
N ASP A 150 -3.69 1.14 20.05
CA ASP A 150 -2.99 2.39 20.28
C ASP A 150 -3.40 2.95 21.65
N GLN A 151 -2.41 3.10 22.54
CA GLN A 151 -2.59 3.65 23.89
C GLN A 151 -2.01 5.08 24.03
N SER A 152 -1.65 5.71 22.91
CA SER A 152 -1.10 7.06 22.90
C SER A 152 -2.13 8.10 23.36
N HIS A 153 -1.63 9.26 23.82
CA HIS A 153 -2.45 10.41 24.25
C HIS A 153 -3.47 10.09 25.36
N GLY A 154 -3.25 9.03 26.15
CA GLY A 154 -4.11 8.64 27.27
C GLY A 154 -5.47 8.03 26.85
N MET A 155 -5.61 7.63 25.58
CA MET A 155 -6.81 6.99 25.04
C MET A 155 -6.48 5.58 24.58
N VAL A 156 -7.46 4.66 24.61
CA VAL A 156 -7.36 3.35 23.95
C VAL A 156 -8.13 3.43 22.64
N ARG A 157 -7.40 3.42 21.53
CA ARG A 157 -7.94 3.43 20.16
C ARG A 157 -7.39 2.25 19.37
N THR A 158 -7.97 2.00 18.21
CA THR A 158 -7.42 1.03 17.26
C THR A 158 -6.80 1.79 16.09
N GLU A 159 -5.48 1.82 16.03
CA GLU A 159 -4.72 2.34 14.89
C GLU A 159 -4.95 1.46 13.66
N VAL A 160 -5.08 2.12 12.52
CA VAL A 160 -5.25 1.49 11.21
C VAL A 160 -3.99 1.78 10.37
N ARG A 161 -3.36 0.72 9.85
CA ARG A 161 -2.20 0.81 8.96
C ARG A 161 -2.42 0.05 7.66
N SER A 162 -1.77 0.48 6.58
CA SER A 162 -1.68 -0.34 5.35
C SER A 162 -0.79 -1.55 5.63
N LYS A 163 -1.15 -2.73 5.15
CA LYS A 163 -0.35 -3.93 5.38
C LYS A 163 0.94 -3.94 4.57
N THR A 164 0.91 -3.49 3.31
CA THR A 164 2.08 -3.57 2.42
C THR A 164 3.20 -2.60 2.79
N ALA A 165 2.89 -1.32 2.99
CA ALA A 165 3.91 -0.30 3.34
C ALA A 165 4.09 -0.09 4.85
N GLY A 166 3.14 -0.55 5.67
CA GLY A 166 3.08 -0.19 7.09
C GLY A 166 2.80 1.30 7.34
N SER A 167 2.25 2.02 6.35
CA SER A 167 1.83 3.43 6.47
C SER A 167 0.79 3.57 7.57
N HIS A 168 0.97 4.53 8.47
CA HIS A 168 -0.10 4.98 9.35
C HIS A 168 -1.20 5.66 8.53
N LEU A 169 -2.43 5.16 8.67
CA LEU A 169 -3.59 5.67 7.94
C LEU A 169 -4.48 6.52 8.87
N GLY A 170 -4.73 6.04 10.08
CA GLY A 170 -5.58 6.72 11.06
C GLY A 170 -6.07 5.75 12.13
N HIS A 171 -7.37 5.82 12.45
CA HIS A 171 -7.98 5.00 13.51
C HIS A 171 -9.36 4.50 13.10
N VAL A 172 -9.76 3.35 13.67
CA VAL A 172 -11.12 2.81 13.55
C VAL A 172 -11.87 2.94 14.87
N PHE A 173 -13.15 3.31 14.77
CA PHE A 173 -14.06 3.55 15.89
C PHE A 173 -15.36 2.77 15.70
N ASN A 174 -16.08 2.49 16.80
CA ASN A 174 -17.36 1.77 16.78
C ASN A 174 -18.58 2.72 16.79
N ASP A 175 -18.44 3.90 16.18
CA ASP A 175 -19.45 4.97 16.10
C ASP A 175 -19.87 5.26 14.65
N GLY A 176 -19.63 4.31 13.74
CA GLY A 176 -19.98 4.41 12.33
C GLY A 176 -21.43 4.01 12.01
N PRO A 177 -21.90 4.35 10.81
CA PRO A 177 -23.23 3.96 10.34
C PRO A 177 -23.27 2.50 9.89
N GLY A 178 -24.48 1.95 9.83
CA GLY A 178 -24.73 0.60 9.32
C GLY A 178 -24.55 -0.51 10.36
N PRO A 179 -24.71 -1.78 9.94
CA PRO A 179 -24.78 -2.92 10.86
C PRO A 179 -23.46 -3.22 11.56
N ASP A 180 -22.33 -2.95 10.90
CA ASP A 180 -20.99 -3.20 11.46
C ASP A 180 -20.61 -2.13 12.50
N GLY A 181 -21.23 -0.94 12.44
CA GLY A 181 -20.97 0.16 13.37
C GLY A 181 -19.57 0.75 13.28
N LEU A 182 -18.79 0.41 12.25
CA LEU A 182 -17.39 0.81 12.13
C LEU A 182 -17.23 2.14 11.37
N ARG A 183 -16.32 2.98 11.87
CA ARG A 183 -15.86 4.20 11.22
C ARG A 183 -14.35 4.19 11.12
N TYR A 184 -13.84 3.90 9.94
CA TYR A 184 -12.44 4.09 9.57
C TYR A 184 -12.21 5.56 9.29
N CYS A 185 -11.61 6.28 10.23
CA CYS A 185 -11.27 7.69 10.17
C CYS A 185 -9.82 7.84 9.69
N ILE A 186 -9.63 8.24 8.44
CA ILE A 186 -8.35 8.11 7.74
C ILE A 186 -7.80 9.48 7.35
N ASN A 187 -6.48 9.67 7.40
CA ASN A 187 -5.84 10.88 6.92
C ASN A 187 -5.80 10.88 5.37
N SER A 188 -6.24 11.97 4.74
CA SER A 188 -6.09 12.19 3.30
C SER A 188 -4.63 12.15 2.87
N ALA A 189 -3.72 12.69 3.66
CA ALA A 189 -2.27 12.64 3.40
C ALA A 189 -1.67 11.22 3.39
N SER A 190 -2.43 10.20 3.78
CA SER A 190 -2.03 8.78 3.64
C SER A 190 -2.59 8.11 2.38
N LEU A 191 -3.47 8.81 1.65
CA LEU A 191 -4.22 8.28 0.54
C LEU A 191 -3.85 9.00 -0.77
N HIS A 192 -4.01 8.28 -1.88
CA HIS A 192 -4.11 8.85 -3.20
C HIS A 192 -5.44 8.40 -3.82
N PHE A 193 -6.24 9.33 -4.33
CA PHE A 193 -7.54 9.01 -4.92
C PHE A 193 -7.41 8.77 -6.42
N ILE A 194 -7.86 7.59 -6.88
CA ILE A 194 -7.95 7.24 -8.29
C ILE A 194 -9.42 7.33 -8.72
N PRO A 195 -9.79 8.30 -9.57
CA PRO A 195 -11.16 8.40 -10.09
C PRO A 195 -11.57 7.16 -10.87
N LYS A 196 -12.87 6.84 -10.87
CA LYS A 196 -13.44 5.69 -11.58
C LYS A 196 -13.03 5.67 -13.06
N GLU A 197 -13.04 6.83 -13.70
CA GLU A 197 -12.67 7.04 -15.10
C GLU A 197 -11.19 6.72 -15.40
N ASP A 198 -10.31 6.76 -14.40
CA ASP A 198 -8.86 6.54 -14.54
C ASP A 198 -8.42 5.15 -14.07
N LEU A 199 -9.31 4.37 -13.44
CA LEU A 199 -8.97 3.06 -12.86
C LEU A 199 -8.30 2.12 -13.86
N GLU A 200 -8.79 2.02 -15.10
CA GLU A 200 -8.21 1.13 -16.09
C GLU A 200 -6.81 1.60 -16.52
N ASN A 201 -6.65 2.89 -16.79
CA ASN A 201 -5.40 3.50 -17.22
C ASN A 201 -4.30 3.40 -16.14
N GLU A 202 -4.70 3.43 -14.87
CA GLU A 202 -3.78 3.37 -13.73
C GLU A 202 -3.51 1.95 -13.21
N GLY A 203 -4.06 0.91 -13.84
CA GLY A 203 -3.82 -0.48 -13.45
C GLY A 203 -4.71 -0.99 -12.30
N TYR A 204 -5.85 -0.35 -12.10
CA TYR A 204 -6.88 -0.72 -11.13
C TYR A 204 -8.21 -1.14 -11.80
N GLY A 205 -8.17 -1.57 -13.07
CA GLY A 205 -9.36 -1.98 -13.83
C GLY A 205 -10.19 -3.08 -13.15
N ASP A 206 -9.55 -3.99 -12.40
CA ASP A 206 -10.22 -5.03 -11.60
C ASP A 206 -11.24 -4.47 -10.58
N TYR A 207 -11.10 -3.19 -10.20
CA TYR A 207 -11.95 -2.50 -9.22
C TYR A 207 -13.13 -1.75 -9.86
N LEU A 208 -13.22 -1.66 -11.19
CA LEU A 208 -14.39 -1.08 -11.89
C LEU A 208 -15.70 -1.80 -11.54
N LYS A 209 -15.62 -3.10 -11.20
CA LYS A 209 -16.76 -3.90 -10.74
C LYS A 209 -17.45 -3.35 -9.49
N LEU A 210 -16.74 -2.57 -8.66
CA LEU A 210 -17.32 -1.92 -7.48
C LEU A 210 -18.33 -0.81 -7.82
N PHE A 211 -18.29 -0.31 -9.07
CA PHE A 211 -19.07 0.84 -9.52
C PHE A 211 -20.01 0.54 -10.69
N THR A 212 -20.12 -0.74 -11.08
CA THR A 212 -20.92 -1.20 -12.21
C THR A 212 -22.03 -2.16 -11.80
N ALA A 213 -22.07 -2.59 -10.54
CA ALA A 213 -23.17 -3.37 -9.99
C ALA A 213 -24.34 -2.44 -9.63
N GLU A 214 -25.44 -2.56 -10.38
CA GLU A 214 -26.80 -2.18 -9.98
C GLU A 214 -27.53 -3.41 -9.43
#